data_AF-A0A6U1GZ86-F1
#
_entry.id   AF-A0A6U1GZ86-F1
#
_cell.length_a   1.000
_cell.length_b   1.000
_cell.length_c   1.000
_cell.angle_alpha   90.00
_cell.angle_beta   90.00
_cell.angle_gamma   90.00
#
_symmetry.space_group_name_H-M   'P 1'
#
loop_
_entity.id
_entity.type
_entity.pdbx_description
1 polymer ?
#
loop_
_entity_poly.entity_id
_entity_poly.type
_entity_poly.pdbx_seq_one_letter_code
_entity_poly.pdbx_strand_id
1 'polypeptide(L)'
;MAMVRSGAVPLGSSGGVAPLRLGQQRTSRAAPPIRPPKPLSLAFSRAEQRGLSYRSEHRSNRRAYIGGVRAQSSRLRSADEAMLEAPGPRACVELPSDHARAVLFGAEHCELQPEIAEFILRERPSRVVVETALTPEMAAATGAEMRAGEGSTTMGPHSFMLQMWNKVAAELAVSPDPRASPLWDQVKMQFNGEQLAYIAAFAVGATLVYGDRPKNITYQRLLSIPTVEDLDIAFADQSANNYIEIITGRPPPVLEYKVFTTVMMAEREAVMCSAVADAVQKTGAGGCVVAVVGDAHVAGMQRMWASGQWVGLLSDALSTPPPPSVAAAPQPATTSPPAGFQDVEEEEKPAPGSFFQDVQEEGGGSSSSAGRPSAAEKPNAGVKRALLECALRLYCRPEVLADMQVVLGPVPGDEMEAYSLTHELYGTPRMLMAVLPEELLTQVCCGLNTDLWALLAPLRALRPVNGGPGFDTEEIMKLRMLNYQLN
;
A
#
# COMPACT_ATOMS: atom_id res chain seq x y z
N MET A 1 34.45 37.28 -2.46
CA MET A 1 35.55 38.14 -1.97
C MET A 1 35.20 38.62 -0.56
N ALA A 2 35.65 37.89 0.46
CA ALA A 2 35.88 38.32 1.84
C ALA A 2 36.43 37.10 2.58
N MET A 3 37.39 37.33 3.46
CA MET A 3 38.49 36.44 3.78
C MET A 3 38.52 36.21 5.30
N VAL A 4 38.88 34.99 5.72
CA VAL A 4 39.60 34.60 6.97
C VAL A 4 38.87 34.76 8.32
N ARG A 5 38.71 33.65 9.07
CA ARG A 5 39.58 33.31 10.23
C ARG A 5 39.29 31.93 10.85
N SER A 6 40.36 31.16 10.91
CA SER A 6 40.60 29.94 11.69
C SER A 6 40.66 30.23 13.20
N GLY A 7 40.23 29.26 14.01
CA GLY A 7 40.54 29.20 15.43
C GLY A 7 40.48 27.75 15.92
N ALA A 8 41.64 27.13 16.10
CA ALA A 8 41.83 25.83 16.73
C ALA A 8 42.28 26.00 18.20
N VAL A 9 42.48 24.85 18.89
CA VAL A 9 43.22 24.60 20.16
C VAL A 9 42.31 24.35 21.39
N PRO A 10 42.64 23.48 22.40
CA PRO A 10 43.63 22.39 22.50
C PRO A 10 43.10 21.03 23.05
N LEU A 11 43.96 20.01 22.86
CA LEU A 11 44.08 18.76 23.63
C LEU A 11 44.71 18.99 25.02
N GLY A 12 44.26 18.28 26.05
CA GLY A 12 44.97 18.04 27.33
C GLY A 12 44.50 16.71 27.93
N SER A 13 45.31 15.63 27.92
CA SER A 13 46.39 15.27 28.86
C SER A 13 45.91 14.60 30.16
N SER A 14 45.99 13.26 30.17
CA SER A 14 46.61 12.39 31.18
C SER A 14 46.54 12.68 32.69
N GLY A 15 46.15 11.65 33.45
CA GLY A 15 46.92 11.20 34.63
C GLY A 15 46.17 11.14 35.96
N GLY A 16 46.16 9.97 36.61
CA GLY A 16 45.81 9.84 38.03
C GLY A 16 45.48 8.41 38.47
N VAL A 17 46.48 7.69 38.99
CA VAL A 17 46.39 6.33 39.54
C VAL A 17 46.54 6.35 41.08
N ALA A 18 45.71 5.53 41.75
CA ALA A 18 45.82 4.94 43.11
C ALA A 18 45.58 5.83 44.37
N PRO A 19 45.27 5.27 45.57
CA PRO A 19 45.26 3.85 45.97
C PRO A 19 44.03 3.32 46.77
N LEU A 20 44.09 2.00 46.97
CA LEU A 20 43.31 1.10 47.84
C LEU A 20 42.93 1.63 49.25
N ARG A 21 41.71 1.29 49.69
CA ARG A 21 41.43 0.97 51.10
C ARG A 21 40.62 -0.32 51.22
N LEU A 22 41.19 -1.24 52.02
CA LEU A 22 40.59 -2.47 52.51
C LEU A 22 39.50 -2.19 53.55
N GLY A 23 38.49 -3.07 53.56
CA GLY A 23 37.86 -3.55 54.79
C GLY A 23 36.41 -3.15 54.98
N GLN A 24 35.49 -4.09 54.72
CA GLN A 24 34.63 -4.65 55.77
C GLN A 24 33.82 -5.84 55.24
N GLN A 25 34.00 -6.98 55.90
CA GLN A 25 33.21 -8.18 55.73
C GLN A 25 31.76 -7.90 56.10
N ARG A 26 30.82 -8.25 55.21
CA ARG A 26 29.42 -8.49 55.58
C ARG A 26 28.99 -9.86 55.08
N THR A 27 28.43 -10.58 56.03
CA THR A 27 27.99 -11.96 56.04
C THR A 27 26.99 -12.29 54.94
N SER A 28 27.18 -13.46 54.34
CA SER A 28 26.31 -14.12 53.36
C SER A 28 24.87 -14.26 53.85
N ARG A 29 23.91 -13.75 53.08
CA ARG A 29 22.52 -14.24 53.08
C ARG A 29 22.30 -15.00 51.76
N ALA A 30 21.95 -16.27 51.89
CA ALA A 30 21.63 -17.15 50.78
C ALA A 30 20.46 -16.58 49.95
N ALA A 31 20.66 -16.47 48.63
CA ALA A 31 19.60 -16.19 47.68
C ALA A 31 18.69 -17.43 47.57
N PRO A 32 17.36 -17.27 47.49
CA PRO A 32 16.45 -18.39 47.25
C PRO A 32 16.63 -18.92 45.82
N PRO A 33 16.36 -20.22 45.57
CA PRO A 33 16.59 -20.83 44.28
C PRO A 33 15.69 -20.20 43.20
N ILE A 34 16.31 -19.72 42.13
CA ILE A 34 15.64 -19.33 40.89
C ILE A 34 15.02 -20.61 40.31
N ARG A 35 13.68 -20.67 40.27
CA ARG A 35 12.97 -21.72 39.54
C ARG A 35 13.11 -21.44 38.04
N PRO A 36 13.46 -22.42 37.20
CA PRO A 36 13.37 -22.25 35.76
C PRO A 36 11.90 -22.01 35.36
N PRO A 37 11.63 -21.16 34.37
CA PRO A 37 10.27 -20.98 33.87
C PRO A 37 9.73 -22.31 33.36
N LYS A 38 8.47 -22.61 33.69
CA LYS A 38 7.78 -23.79 33.17
C LYS A 38 7.69 -23.67 31.64
N PRO A 39 7.98 -24.73 30.88
CA PRO A 39 7.73 -24.73 29.44
C PRO A 39 6.23 -24.51 29.21
N LEU A 40 5.89 -23.47 28.45
CA LEU A 40 4.55 -23.29 27.92
C LEU A 40 4.31 -24.43 26.93
N SER A 41 3.39 -25.33 27.27
CA SER A 41 2.83 -26.31 26.36
C SER A 41 2.14 -25.56 25.22
N LEU A 42 2.77 -25.57 24.04
CA LEU A 42 2.14 -25.14 22.79
C LEU A 42 1.23 -26.27 22.32
N ALA A 43 -0.04 -26.19 22.70
CA ALA A 43 -1.10 -26.87 21.97
C ALA A 43 -1.32 -26.10 20.66
N PHE A 44 -0.77 -26.63 19.57
CA PHE A 44 -1.14 -26.18 18.22
C PHE A 44 -2.62 -26.48 18.01
N SER A 45 -3.42 -25.42 17.93
CA SER A 45 -4.83 -25.48 17.54
C SER A 45 -4.94 -25.83 16.06
N ARG A 46 -5.95 -26.64 15.69
CA ARG A 46 -6.35 -27.09 14.34
C ARG A 46 -6.66 -25.99 13.30
N ALA A 47 -6.22 -24.76 13.51
CA ALA A 47 -6.50 -23.61 12.65
C ALA A 47 -5.62 -23.54 11.38
N GLU A 48 -4.58 -24.36 11.25
CA GLU A 48 -3.71 -24.39 10.05
C GLU A 48 -4.21 -25.32 8.92
N GLN A 49 -5.31 -26.05 9.11
CA GLN A 49 -5.81 -27.02 8.12
C GLN A 49 -6.88 -26.50 7.14
N ARG A 50 -6.96 -25.18 6.93
CA ARG A 50 -7.71 -24.60 5.79
C ARG A 50 -6.78 -23.77 4.92
N GLY A 51 -6.10 -24.44 4.00
CA GLY A 51 -5.36 -23.79 2.93
C GLY A 51 -6.28 -22.98 2.01
N LEU A 52 -5.72 -21.87 1.51
CA LEU A 52 -6.12 -21.12 0.31
C LEU A 52 -7.35 -20.21 0.43
N SER A 53 -7.21 -19.14 1.21
CA SER A 53 -7.84 -17.84 0.94
C SER A 53 -7.06 -16.76 1.67
N TYR A 54 -6.03 -16.20 1.03
CA TYR A 54 -5.32 -15.03 1.53
C TYR A 54 -6.20 -13.79 1.24
N ARG A 55 -7.24 -13.61 2.07
CA ARG A 55 -8.19 -12.49 2.00
C ARG A 55 -7.75 -11.32 2.89
N SER A 56 -7.97 -10.12 2.38
CA SER A 56 -7.65 -8.79 2.89
C SER A 56 -8.39 -8.36 4.18
N GLU A 57 -8.78 -9.29 5.05
CA GLU A 57 -9.58 -9.00 6.25
C GLU A 57 -8.77 -8.41 7.42
N HIS A 58 -7.45 -8.23 7.28
CA HIS A 58 -6.60 -7.90 8.44
C HIS A 58 -6.67 -6.46 8.95
N ARG A 59 -7.19 -5.49 8.19
CA ARG A 59 -7.46 -4.14 8.74
C ARG A 59 -8.85 -4.02 9.41
N SER A 60 -9.86 -4.71 8.89
CA SER A 60 -11.24 -4.68 9.43
C SER A 60 -11.45 -5.61 10.65
N ASN A 61 -10.65 -6.66 10.84
CA ASN A 61 -10.74 -7.57 12.00
C ASN A 61 -9.94 -7.13 13.26
N ARG A 62 -9.46 -5.88 13.32
CA ARG A 62 -8.65 -5.31 14.43
C ARG A 62 -9.24 -5.48 15.85
N ARG A 63 -10.52 -5.83 16.02
CA ARG A 63 -11.16 -6.02 17.35
C ARG A 63 -11.39 -7.46 17.81
N ALA A 64 -11.34 -8.47 16.95
CA ALA A 64 -11.72 -9.83 17.35
C ALA A 64 -10.56 -10.67 17.92
N TYR A 65 -9.30 -10.39 17.53
CA TYR A 65 -8.14 -11.23 17.88
C TYR A 65 -7.37 -10.80 19.14
N ILE A 66 -7.63 -9.61 19.69
CA ILE A 66 -6.99 -9.10 20.94
C ILE A 66 -7.74 -9.58 22.20
N GLY A 67 -8.41 -10.73 22.13
CA GLY A 67 -9.10 -11.35 23.26
C GLY A 67 -8.22 -12.27 24.13
N GLY A 68 -7.04 -12.66 23.65
CA GLY A 68 -6.27 -13.78 24.22
C GLY A 68 -5.05 -13.44 25.08
N VAL A 69 -4.49 -12.23 25.00
CA VAL A 69 -3.27 -11.85 25.74
C VAL A 69 -3.53 -10.57 26.53
N ARG A 70 -4.37 -10.68 27.56
CA ARG A 70 -4.55 -9.64 28.57
C ARG A 70 -3.40 -9.71 29.57
N ALA A 71 -2.22 -9.23 29.16
CA ALA A 71 -1.14 -8.95 30.10
C ALA A 71 -1.46 -7.65 30.87
N GLN A 72 -1.29 -7.76 32.17
CA GLN A 72 -1.54 -6.74 33.19
C GLN A 72 -0.83 -5.42 32.89
N SER A 73 -1.57 -4.42 32.41
CA SER A 73 -1.17 -3.01 32.50
C SER A 73 -2.38 -2.17 32.86
N SER A 74 -2.78 -2.28 34.14
CA SER A 74 -3.80 -1.43 34.75
C SER A 74 -3.19 -0.72 35.95
N ARG A 75 -2.56 0.43 35.72
CA ARG A 75 -2.34 1.46 36.76
C ARG A 75 -2.50 2.86 36.17
N LEU A 76 -3.64 3.47 36.53
CA LEU A 76 -3.87 4.88 36.83
C LEU A 76 -3.63 5.91 35.70
N ARG A 77 -4.69 6.19 34.94
CA ARG A 77 -5.03 7.57 34.57
C ARG A 77 -6.50 7.81 34.98
N SER A 78 -6.71 8.81 35.81
CA SER A 78 -8.02 9.25 36.29
C SER A 78 -8.85 9.81 35.14
N ALA A 79 -10.15 9.50 35.15
CA ALA A 79 -11.09 9.72 34.05
C ALA A 79 -11.71 11.13 33.99
N ASP A 80 -11.20 12.12 34.74
CA ASP A 80 -11.91 13.38 34.99
C ASP A 80 -11.29 14.66 34.41
N GLU A 81 -10.34 14.59 33.46
CA GLU A 81 -9.71 15.80 32.88
C GLU A 81 -9.62 15.83 31.33
N ALA A 82 -10.50 15.13 30.61
CA ALA A 82 -10.49 15.11 29.13
C ALA A 82 -11.84 15.46 28.47
N MET A 83 -12.62 16.34 29.11
CA MET A 83 -13.72 17.05 28.44
C MET A 83 -13.29 18.50 28.23
N LEU A 84 -12.85 18.85 27.01
CA LEU A 84 -12.92 20.17 26.34
C LEU A 84 -11.80 20.33 25.30
N GLU A 85 -11.85 19.52 24.26
CA GLU A 85 -11.50 19.85 22.88
C GLU A 85 -11.89 18.60 22.09
N ALA A 86 -12.89 18.71 21.20
CA ALA A 86 -13.13 17.62 20.26
C ALA A 86 -11.81 17.37 19.53
N PRO A 87 -11.30 16.13 19.46
CA PRO A 87 -10.05 15.87 18.76
C PRO A 87 -10.21 16.46 17.37
N GLY A 88 -9.39 17.46 17.04
CA GLY A 88 -9.34 18.00 15.69
C GLY A 88 -9.13 16.85 14.69
N PRO A 89 -9.50 17.05 13.42
CA PRO A 89 -9.24 16.04 12.39
C PRO A 89 -7.78 15.63 12.49
N ARG A 90 -7.51 14.31 12.56
CA ARG A 90 -6.17 13.76 12.88
C ARG A 90 -5.05 14.31 11.98
N ALA A 91 -5.39 14.82 10.81
CA ALA A 91 -4.47 15.43 9.87
C ALA A 91 -5.14 16.59 9.10
N CYS A 92 -5.45 17.69 9.79
CA CYS A 92 -5.88 18.94 9.14
C CYS A 92 -4.72 19.94 9.11
N VAL A 93 -4.34 20.40 7.91
CA VAL A 93 -3.24 21.35 7.72
C VAL A 93 -3.68 22.47 6.78
N GLU A 94 -3.47 23.72 7.18
CA GLU A 94 -3.59 24.85 6.27
C GLU A 94 -2.32 24.97 5.40
N LEU A 95 -2.52 25.00 4.10
CA LEU A 95 -1.47 25.20 3.11
C LEU A 95 -1.39 26.71 2.80
N PRO A 96 -0.27 27.39 3.13
CA PRO A 96 -0.14 28.82 2.89
C PRO A 96 -0.31 29.17 1.41
N SER A 97 -1.10 30.20 1.12
CA SER A 97 -1.32 30.72 -0.22
C SER A 97 -1.76 32.18 -0.13
N ASP A 98 -1.21 33.02 -1.00
CA ASP A 98 -1.51 34.46 -1.05
C ASP A 98 -2.90 34.75 -1.67
N HIS A 99 -3.53 33.74 -2.26
CA HIS A 99 -4.77 33.90 -3.03
C HIS A 99 -5.98 33.31 -2.30
N ALA A 100 -5.96 32.02 -2.01
CA ALA A 100 -7.09 31.31 -1.40
C ALA A 100 -6.59 30.43 -0.26
N ARG A 101 -7.42 30.24 0.76
CA ARG A 101 -7.10 29.31 1.84
C ARG A 101 -7.24 27.87 1.31
N ALA A 102 -6.18 27.08 1.41
CA ALA A 102 -6.23 25.65 1.11
C ALA A 102 -6.12 24.85 2.41
N VAL A 103 -7.05 23.90 2.61
CA VAL A 103 -7.11 23.06 3.81
C VAL A 103 -7.01 21.60 3.40
N LEU A 104 -5.99 20.91 3.89
CA LEU A 104 -5.69 19.51 3.58
C LEU A 104 -6.19 18.60 4.71
N PHE A 105 -6.96 17.57 4.35
CA PHE A 105 -7.45 16.52 5.24
C PHE A 105 -6.89 15.15 4.85
N GLY A 106 -6.41 14.41 5.84
CA GLY A 106 -6.11 12.98 5.74
C GLY A 106 -7.34 12.11 6.02
N ALA A 107 -7.71 11.29 5.05
CA ALA A 107 -8.78 10.30 5.13
C ALA A 107 -8.19 8.89 5.31
N GLU A 108 -8.61 8.18 6.35
CA GLU A 108 -8.30 6.77 6.54
C GLU A 108 -9.35 5.92 5.80
N HIS A 109 -8.89 4.99 4.95
CA HIS A 109 -9.83 4.15 4.21
C HIS A 109 -10.71 3.31 5.15
N CYS A 110 -12.02 3.36 4.92
CA CYS A 110 -13.04 2.67 5.71
C CYS A 110 -13.25 3.20 7.14
N GLU A 111 -12.62 4.29 7.55
CA GLU A 111 -12.97 4.96 8.80
C GLU A 111 -14.08 6.01 8.59
N LEU A 112 -14.95 6.12 9.59
CA LEU A 112 -15.95 7.19 9.65
C LEU A 112 -15.24 8.47 10.11
N GLN A 113 -15.16 9.47 9.24
CA GLN A 113 -14.52 10.76 9.52
C GLN A 113 -15.47 11.91 9.13
N PRO A 114 -16.59 12.04 9.86
CA PRO A 114 -17.62 13.03 9.54
C PRO A 114 -17.12 14.48 9.61
N GLU A 115 -16.07 14.74 10.39
CA GLU A 115 -15.46 16.06 10.55
C GLU A 115 -14.96 16.67 9.24
N ILE A 116 -14.51 15.84 8.28
CA ILE A 116 -14.07 16.30 6.94
C ILE A 116 -15.25 16.93 6.20
N ALA A 117 -16.38 16.22 6.17
CA ALA A 117 -17.58 16.66 5.49
C ALA A 117 -18.28 17.80 6.22
N GLU A 118 -18.30 17.78 7.56
CA GLU A 118 -18.84 18.89 8.36
C GLU A 118 -18.05 20.19 8.14
N PHE A 119 -16.74 20.11 7.93
CA PHE A 119 -15.93 21.25 7.51
C PHE A 119 -16.37 21.76 6.15
N ILE A 120 -16.50 20.88 5.14
CA ILE A 120 -16.95 21.25 3.79
C ILE A 120 -18.35 21.91 3.84
N LEU A 121 -19.30 21.32 4.59
CA LEU A 121 -20.66 21.86 4.76
C LEU A 121 -20.67 23.25 5.42
N ARG A 122 -19.76 23.49 6.37
CA ARG A 122 -19.63 24.77 7.10
C ARG A 122 -18.95 25.84 6.26
N GLU A 123 -17.79 25.53 5.69
CA GLU A 123 -16.95 26.51 4.98
C GLU A 123 -17.42 26.75 3.54
N ARG A 124 -18.25 25.85 3.00
CA ARG A 124 -18.82 25.94 1.63
C ARG A 124 -17.76 26.27 0.57
N PRO A 125 -16.67 25.48 0.47
CA PRO A 125 -15.62 25.75 -0.50
C PRO A 125 -16.17 25.71 -1.93
N SER A 126 -15.61 26.49 -2.84
CA SER A 126 -15.99 26.43 -4.26
C SER A 126 -15.45 25.18 -4.96
N ARG A 127 -14.37 24.60 -4.42
CA ARG A 127 -13.67 23.44 -4.96
C ARG A 127 -13.24 22.47 -3.85
N VAL A 128 -13.42 21.19 -4.12
CA VAL A 128 -12.92 20.10 -3.27
C VAL A 128 -12.06 19.17 -4.11
N VAL A 129 -10.77 19.10 -3.81
CA VAL A 129 -9.81 18.22 -4.47
C VAL A 129 -9.79 16.88 -3.75
N VAL A 130 -9.84 15.78 -4.49
CA VAL A 130 -9.98 14.43 -3.93
C VAL A 130 -8.98 13.46 -4.56
N GLU A 131 -8.42 12.56 -3.76
CA GLU A 131 -7.44 11.58 -4.24
C GLU A 131 -8.04 10.53 -5.17
N THR A 132 -9.21 9.95 -4.86
CA THR A 132 -9.76 8.87 -5.67
C THR A 132 -10.79 9.40 -6.67
N ALA A 133 -10.68 8.94 -7.91
CA ALA A 133 -11.67 9.25 -8.93
C ALA A 133 -12.96 8.44 -8.69
N LEU A 134 -14.10 9.09 -8.92
CA LEU A 134 -15.42 8.48 -8.80
C LEU A 134 -15.77 7.58 -9.99
N THR A 135 -15.29 7.97 -11.18
CA THR A 135 -15.57 7.29 -12.45
C THR A 135 -14.30 7.18 -13.29
N PRO A 136 -14.26 6.27 -14.28
CA PRO A 136 -13.15 6.17 -15.22
C PRO A 136 -12.87 7.48 -15.98
N GLU A 137 -13.90 8.25 -16.33
CA GLU A 137 -13.76 9.53 -17.03
C GLU A 137 -13.07 10.57 -16.15
N MET A 138 -13.44 10.62 -14.87
CA MET A 138 -12.76 11.46 -13.89
C MET A 138 -11.31 11.00 -13.67
N ALA A 139 -11.06 9.69 -13.72
CA ALA A 139 -9.72 9.12 -13.58
C ALA A 139 -8.82 9.33 -14.81
N ALA A 140 -9.37 9.80 -15.94
CA ALA A 140 -8.65 9.90 -17.20
C ALA A 140 -7.57 11.00 -17.20
N ALA A 141 -7.74 12.04 -16.38
CA ALA A 141 -6.79 13.14 -16.29
C ALA A 141 -6.76 13.75 -14.88
N THR A 142 -5.56 14.04 -14.39
CA THR A 142 -5.40 14.90 -13.20
C THR A 142 -6.07 16.24 -13.43
N GLY A 143 -6.77 16.74 -12.42
CA GLY A 143 -7.51 17.98 -12.47
C GLY A 143 -8.87 17.87 -13.17
N ALA A 144 -9.29 16.67 -13.57
CA ALA A 144 -10.64 16.45 -14.09
C ALA A 144 -11.69 16.94 -13.07
N GLU A 145 -12.64 17.72 -13.56
CA GLU A 145 -13.66 18.38 -12.74
C GLU A 145 -15.01 17.68 -12.89
N MET A 146 -15.78 17.61 -11.80
CA MET A 146 -17.14 17.08 -11.80
C MET A 146 -18.03 17.90 -10.86
N ARG A 147 -19.24 18.22 -11.30
CA ARG A 147 -20.28 18.86 -10.48
C ARG A 147 -21.41 17.89 -10.17
N ALA A 148 -22.24 18.28 -9.19
CA ALA A 148 -23.45 17.54 -8.88
C ALA A 148 -24.34 17.38 -10.13
N GLY A 149 -24.85 16.17 -10.36
CA GLY A 149 -25.66 15.81 -11.52
C GLY A 149 -24.88 15.44 -12.78
N GLU A 150 -23.57 15.73 -12.86
CA GLU A 150 -22.71 15.27 -13.95
C GLU A 150 -22.32 13.78 -13.76
N GLY A 151 -22.01 13.08 -14.85
CA GLY A 151 -21.54 11.68 -14.81
C GLY A 151 -22.62 10.61 -14.61
N SER A 152 -23.88 10.98 -14.34
CA SER A 152 -25.00 10.04 -14.12
C SER A 152 -25.40 9.19 -15.33
N THR A 153 -24.85 9.45 -16.52
CA THR A 153 -25.20 8.76 -17.78
C THR A 153 -24.39 7.47 -18.00
N THR A 154 -23.33 7.23 -17.24
CA THR A 154 -22.54 6.00 -17.35
C THR A 154 -23.28 4.84 -16.69
N MET A 155 -23.25 3.65 -17.31
CA MET A 155 -23.83 2.44 -16.73
C MET A 155 -22.74 1.68 -15.96
N GLY A 156 -22.97 1.40 -14.67
CA GLY A 156 -22.05 0.59 -13.86
C GLY A 156 -22.22 0.78 -12.35
N PRO A 157 -21.55 -0.05 -11.53
CA PRO A 157 -21.65 0.02 -10.06
C PRO A 157 -21.28 1.39 -9.48
N HIS A 158 -20.28 2.06 -10.07
CA HIS A 158 -19.86 3.41 -9.66
C HIS A 158 -20.94 4.46 -9.94
N SER A 159 -21.69 4.32 -11.04
CA SER A 159 -22.79 5.22 -11.38
C SER A 159 -23.94 5.13 -10.39
N PHE A 160 -24.28 3.93 -9.90
CA PHE A 160 -25.29 3.77 -8.86
C PHE A 160 -24.93 4.53 -7.57
N MET A 161 -23.68 4.37 -7.10
CA MET A 161 -23.21 5.10 -5.91
C MET A 161 -23.22 6.61 -6.13
N LEU A 162 -22.78 7.07 -7.30
CA LEU A 162 -22.78 8.49 -7.65
C LEU A 162 -24.22 9.07 -7.70
N GLN A 163 -25.18 8.34 -8.27
CA GLN A 163 -26.59 8.74 -8.28
C GLN A 163 -27.16 8.85 -6.86
N MET A 164 -26.85 7.86 -6.01
CA MET A 164 -27.25 7.89 -4.60
C MET A 164 -26.64 9.09 -3.87
N TRP A 165 -25.34 9.35 -4.04
CA TRP A 165 -24.66 10.50 -3.43
C TRP A 165 -25.22 11.83 -3.91
N ASN A 166 -25.51 11.97 -5.20
CA ASN A 166 -26.16 13.16 -5.76
C ASN A 166 -27.55 13.40 -5.16
N LYS A 167 -28.35 12.33 -4.99
CA LYS A 167 -29.66 12.43 -4.36
C LYS A 167 -29.56 12.88 -2.91
N VAL A 168 -28.70 12.24 -2.11
CA VAL A 168 -28.46 12.61 -0.72
C VAL A 168 -27.97 14.05 -0.62
N ALA A 169 -27.04 14.46 -1.48
CA ALA A 169 -26.51 15.82 -1.54
C ALA A 169 -27.61 16.85 -1.88
N ALA A 170 -28.48 16.55 -2.84
CA ALA A 170 -29.60 17.42 -3.21
C ALA A 170 -30.59 17.59 -2.04
N GLU A 171 -30.89 16.52 -1.30
CA GLU A 171 -31.75 16.59 -0.11
C GLU A 171 -31.09 17.41 1.01
N LEU A 172 -29.78 17.24 1.24
CA LEU A 172 -29.03 18.02 2.21
C LEU A 172 -28.98 19.51 1.84
N ALA A 173 -28.84 19.85 0.55
CA ALA A 173 -28.73 21.22 0.05
C ALA A 173 -30.00 22.08 0.31
N VAL A 174 -31.17 21.45 0.51
CA VAL A 174 -32.42 22.14 0.85
C VAL A 174 -32.43 22.59 2.32
N SER A 175 -31.64 21.96 3.19
CA SER A 175 -31.57 22.33 4.61
C SER A 175 -30.77 23.63 4.81
N PRO A 176 -31.27 24.61 5.60
CA PRO A 176 -30.50 25.81 5.94
C PRO A 176 -29.17 25.49 6.67
N ASP A 177 -29.18 24.50 7.55
CA ASP A 177 -27.98 23.89 8.14
C ASP A 177 -28.03 22.37 7.89
N PRO A 178 -27.34 21.87 6.85
CA PRO A 178 -27.32 20.44 6.55
C PRO A 178 -26.83 19.59 7.73
N ARG A 179 -25.93 20.11 8.57
CA ARG A 179 -25.31 19.37 9.69
C ARG A 179 -26.27 19.13 10.85
N ALA A 180 -27.32 19.95 10.96
CA ALA A 180 -28.36 19.79 11.97
C ALA A 180 -29.53 18.90 11.48
N SER A 181 -29.48 18.39 10.24
CA SER A 181 -30.57 17.61 9.67
C SER A 181 -30.55 16.15 10.15
N PRO A 182 -31.72 15.52 10.37
CA PRO A 182 -31.80 14.09 10.67
C PRO A 182 -31.20 13.20 9.57
N LEU A 183 -31.20 13.69 8.33
CA LEU A 183 -30.55 13.01 7.20
C LEU A 183 -29.03 12.93 7.41
N TRP A 184 -28.40 14.04 7.83
CA TRP A 184 -26.96 14.05 8.10
C TRP A 184 -26.55 13.06 9.19
N ASP A 185 -27.35 12.94 10.25
CA ASP A 185 -27.10 11.96 11.32
C ASP A 185 -27.07 10.51 10.81
N GLN A 186 -27.88 10.19 9.80
CA GLN A 186 -27.87 8.87 9.17
C GLN A 186 -26.69 8.71 8.22
N VAL A 187 -26.46 9.70 7.36
CA VAL A 187 -25.41 9.69 6.32
C VAL A 187 -24.03 9.52 6.95
N LYS A 188 -23.72 10.29 7.99
CA LYS A 188 -22.40 10.29 8.64
C LYS A 188 -22.02 8.98 9.33
N MET A 189 -23.00 8.09 9.56
CA MET A 189 -22.80 6.75 10.13
C MET A 189 -22.65 5.65 9.08
N GLN A 190 -22.96 5.93 7.82
CA GLN A 190 -23.02 4.93 6.74
C GLN A 190 -21.83 5.02 5.78
N PHE A 191 -21.24 6.19 5.62
CA PHE A 191 -20.19 6.44 4.63
C PHE A 191 -18.86 6.80 5.30
N ASN A 192 -17.76 6.38 4.67
CA ASN A 192 -16.42 6.73 5.14
C ASN A 192 -16.07 8.20 4.85
N GLY A 193 -14.97 8.70 5.41
CA GLY A 193 -14.55 10.11 5.28
C GLY A 193 -14.49 10.63 3.84
N GLU A 194 -13.92 9.84 2.92
CA GLU A 194 -13.80 10.21 1.51
C GLU A 194 -15.17 10.29 0.81
N GLN A 195 -16.05 9.31 1.05
CA GLN A 195 -17.41 9.31 0.53
C GLN A 195 -18.24 10.46 1.07
N LEU A 196 -18.09 10.77 2.36
CA LEU A 196 -18.74 11.92 2.99
C LEU A 196 -18.26 13.25 2.38
N ALA A 197 -16.98 13.35 2.01
CA ALA A 197 -16.45 14.54 1.33
C ALA A 197 -17.11 14.76 -0.04
N TYR A 198 -17.36 13.70 -0.82
CA TYR A 198 -18.09 13.80 -2.09
C TYR A 198 -19.52 14.32 -1.89
N ILE A 199 -20.25 13.72 -0.95
CA ILE A 199 -21.64 14.11 -0.64
C ILE A 199 -21.69 15.58 -0.19
N ALA A 200 -20.81 15.97 0.72
CA ALA A 200 -20.76 17.35 1.22
C ALA A 200 -20.38 18.35 0.12
N ALA A 201 -19.41 18.03 -0.74
CA ALA A 201 -19.02 18.86 -1.86
C ALA A 201 -20.21 19.12 -2.79
N PHE A 202 -20.95 18.07 -3.17
CA PHE A 202 -22.15 18.23 -3.98
C PHE A 202 -23.26 19.01 -3.26
N ALA A 203 -23.44 18.81 -1.96
CA ALA A 203 -24.48 19.49 -1.18
C ALA A 203 -24.24 21.02 -1.10
N VAL A 204 -22.98 21.47 -1.09
CA VAL A 204 -22.64 22.90 -1.09
C VAL A 204 -22.44 23.47 -2.50
N GLY A 205 -22.63 22.67 -3.56
CA GLY A 205 -22.41 23.08 -4.94
C GLY A 205 -20.94 23.26 -5.32
N ALA A 206 -20.01 22.67 -4.57
CA ALA A 206 -18.59 22.70 -4.88
C ALA A 206 -18.30 21.86 -6.14
N THR A 207 -17.27 22.26 -6.89
CA THR A 207 -16.73 21.42 -7.97
C THR A 207 -15.73 20.42 -7.38
N LEU A 208 -15.99 19.12 -7.58
CA LEU A 208 -15.02 18.08 -7.27
C LEU A 208 -13.90 18.08 -8.30
N VAL A 209 -12.66 17.94 -7.85
CA VAL A 209 -11.47 17.92 -8.70
C VAL A 209 -10.66 16.67 -8.38
N TYR A 210 -10.40 15.83 -9.38
CA TYR A 210 -9.53 14.67 -9.21
C TYR A 210 -8.08 15.14 -9.05
N GLY A 211 -7.49 14.90 -7.88
CA GLY A 211 -6.15 15.38 -7.55
C GLY A 211 -5.01 14.48 -7.99
N ASP A 212 -5.29 13.20 -8.22
CA ASP A 212 -4.25 12.20 -8.44
C ASP A 212 -3.90 12.00 -9.93
N ARG A 213 -2.81 11.29 -10.18
CA ARG A 213 -2.39 10.88 -11.51
C ARG A 213 -3.28 9.73 -12.03
N PRO A 214 -3.61 9.70 -13.34
CA PRO A 214 -4.20 8.52 -13.95
C PRO A 214 -3.42 7.25 -13.59
N LYS A 215 -4.13 6.27 -13.02
CA LYS A 215 -3.52 5.06 -12.45
C LYS A 215 -2.68 4.28 -13.46
N ASN A 216 -3.09 4.30 -14.73
CA ASN A 216 -2.36 3.64 -15.80
C ASN A 216 -0.93 4.17 -15.95
N ILE A 217 -0.73 5.48 -15.84
CA ILE A 217 0.59 6.11 -15.87
C ILE A 217 1.40 5.68 -14.65
N THR A 218 0.78 5.67 -13.47
CA THR A 218 1.45 5.23 -12.24
C THR A 218 1.93 3.78 -12.34
N TYR A 219 1.08 2.85 -12.76
CA TYR A 219 1.47 1.45 -12.93
C TYR A 219 2.58 1.26 -13.95
N GLN A 220 2.51 1.95 -15.10
CA GLN A 220 3.57 1.88 -16.11
C GLN A 220 4.90 2.39 -15.56
N ARG A 221 4.89 3.45 -14.75
CA ARG A 221 6.09 3.98 -14.09
C ARG A 221 6.64 3.03 -13.03
N LEU A 222 5.78 2.42 -12.22
CA LEU A 222 6.19 1.41 -11.24
C LEU A 222 6.82 0.18 -11.88
N LEU A 223 6.41 -0.18 -13.10
CA LEU A 223 7.03 -1.27 -13.85
C LEU A 223 8.31 -0.83 -14.56
N SER A 224 8.40 0.41 -15.04
CA SER A 224 9.51 0.85 -15.90
C SER A 224 10.69 1.42 -15.14
N ILE A 225 10.46 2.21 -14.09
CA ILE A 225 11.51 2.99 -13.42
C ILE A 225 12.33 2.16 -12.42
N PRO A 226 11.74 1.47 -11.43
CA PRO A 226 12.52 0.68 -10.48
C PRO A 226 13.28 -0.44 -11.17
N THR A 227 14.48 -0.79 -10.72
CA THR A 227 15.14 -2.03 -11.12
C THR A 227 14.52 -3.25 -10.42
N VAL A 228 15.00 -4.46 -10.73
CA VAL A 228 14.57 -5.69 -10.02
C VAL A 228 15.01 -5.60 -8.55
N GLU A 229 16.22 -5.10 -8.31
CA GLU A 229 16.79 -4.87 -6.98
C GLU A 229 15.99 -3.81 -6.20
N ASP A 230 15.57 -2.73 -6.85
CA ASP A 230 14.72 -1.72 -6.20
C ASP A 230 13.38 -2.31 -5.73
N LEU A 231 12.77 -3.21 -6.52
CA LEU A 231 11.51 -3.87 -6.15
C LEU A 231 11.70 -4.89 -5.02
N ASP A 232 12.80 -5.65 -5.02
CA ASP A 232 13.17 -6.53 -3.90
C ASP A 232 13.39 -5.72 -2.60
N ILE A 233 14.10 -4.59 -2.68
CA ILE A 233 14.26 -3.68 -1.55
C ILE A 233 12.90 -3.15 -1.06
N ALA A 234 12.03 -2.73 -1.98
CA ALA A 234 10.70 -2.23 -1.62
C ALA A 234 9.82 -3.30 -0.94
N PHE A 235 9.90 -4.54 -1.41
CA PHE A 235 9.24 -5.69 -0.78
C PHE A 235 9.80 -5.94 0.62
N ALA A 236 11.14 -5.92 0.78
CA ALA A 236 11.80 -6.12 2.06
C ALA A 236 11.46 -5.05 3.09
N ASP A 237 11.50 -3.78 2.70
CA ASP A 237 11.15 -2.64 3.56
C ASP A 237 9.71 -2.77 4.04
N GLN A 238 8.76 -3.12 3.15
CA GLN A 238 7.37 -3.26 3.55
C GLN A 238 7.12 -4.49 4.42
N SER A 239 7.80 -5.61 4.14
CA SER A 239 7.76 -6.77 5.02
C SER A 239 8.23 -6.41 6.43
N ALA A 240 9.39 -5.74 6.54
CA ALA A 240 9.93 -5.29 7.82
C ALA A 240 8.96 -4.35 8.55
N ASN A 241 8.37 -3.38 7.85
CA ASN A 241 7.37 -2.46 8.43
C ASN A 241 6.14 -3.20 8.97
N ASN A 242 5.63 -4.18 8.21
CA ASN A 242 4.49 -4.98 8.64
C ASN A 242 4.82 -5.74 9.94
N TYR A 243 6.00 -6.36 10.05
CA TYR A 243 6.42 -7.05 11.27
C TYR A 243 6.68 -6.09 12.45
N ILE A 244 7.26 -4.92 12.20
CA ILE A 244 7.44 -3.88 13.23
C ILE A 244 6.08 -3.44 13.78
N GLU A 245 5.10 -3.18 12.91
CA GLU A 245 3.74 -2.81 13.33
C GLU A 245 3.11 -3.93 14.18
N ILE A 246 3.23 -5.19 13.75
CA ILE A 246 2.70 -6.35 14.47
C ILE A 246 3.32 -6.48 15.87
N ILE A 247 4.65 -6.36 15.98
CA ILE A 247 5.36 -6.56 17.26
C ILE A 247 5.14 -5.40 18.21
N THR A 248 5.17 -4.16 17.69
CA THR A 248 5.20 -2.96 18.53
C THR A 248 3.81 -2.35 18.75
N GLY A 249 2.84 -2.67 17.90
CA GLY A 249 1.54 -2.00 17.83
C GLY A 249 1.63 -0.52 17.44
N ARG A 250 2.77 -0.07 16.92
CA ARG A 250 3.03 1.31 16.52
C ARG A 250 3.14 1.40 14.99
N PRO A 251 2.80 2.55 14.40
CA PRO A 251 3.05 2.77 12.98
C PRO A 251 4.56 2.61 12.70
N PRO A 252 4.92 2.05 11.53
CA PRO A 252 6.31 1.91 11.16
C PRO A 252 6.99 3.29 11.07
N PRO A 253 8.32 3.36 11.25
CA PRO A 253 9.05 4.59 11.00
C PRO A 253 8.82 5.06 9.55
N VAL A 254 8.83 6.38 9.35
CA VAL A 254 8.75 6.95 8.00
C VAL A 254 9.97 6.48 7.23
N LEU A 255 9.74 5.70 6.17
CA LEU A 255 10.80 5.22 5.29
C LEU A 255 11.42 6.41 4.54
N GLU A 256 12.74 6.34 4.34
CA GLU A 256 13.39 7.15 3.33
C GLU A 256 12.81 6.81 1.96
N TYR A 257 12.50 7.82 1.14
CA TYR A 257 11.95 7.58 -0.19
C TYR A 257 13.02 6.99 -1.10
N LYS A 258 13.00 5.66 -1.25
CA LYS A 258 13.70 4.91 -2.29
C LYS A 258 12.94 4.98 -3.62
N VAL A 259 13.49 4.42 -4.69
CA VAL A 259 12.96 4.53 -6.07
C VAL A 259 11.48 4.14 -6.15
N PHE A 260 11.09 2.96 -5.64
CA PHE A 260 9.69 2.51 -5.64
C PHE A 260 8.76 3.46 -4.87
N THR A 261 9.13 3.80 -3.64
CA THR A 261 8.34 4.71 -2.79
C THR A 261 8.29 6.14 -3.35
N THR A 262 9.31 6.56 -4.11
CA THR A 262 9.31 7.86 -4.80
C THR A 262 8.21 7.89 -5.84
N VAL A 263 8.07 6.84 -6.65
CA VAL A 263 6.98 6.74 -7.64
C VAL A 263 5.61 6.61 -6.96
N MET A 264 5.50 5.74 -5.94
CA MET A 264 4.24 5.50 -5.22
C MET A 264 3.74 6.70 -4.42
N MET A 265 4.66 7.45 -3.79
CA MET A 265 4.33 8.49 -2.82
C MET A 265 4.74 9.87 -3.34
N ALA A 266 6.04 10.14 -3.49
CA ALA A 266 6.53 11.50 -3.75
C ALA A 266 6.01 12.09 -5.08
N GLU A 267 6.03 11.32 -6.17
CA GLU A 267 5.46 11.77 -7.44
C GLU A 267 3.95 12.01 -7.33
N ARG A 268 3.25 11.14 -6.60
CA ARG A 268 1.80 11.22 -6.40
C ARG A 268 1.42 12.46 -5.60
N GLU A 269 2.13 12.70 -4.50
CA GLU A 269 2.00 13.89 -3.64
C GLU A 269 2.28 15.17 -4.43
N ALA A 270 3.28 15.17 -5.31
CA ALA A 270 3.59 16.30 -6.17
C ALA A 270 2.46 16.61 -7.16
N VAL A 271 1.88 15.57 -7.80
CA VAL A 271 0.72 15.71 -8.69
C VAL A 271 -0.48 16.28 -7.94
N MET A 272 -0.77 15.76 -6.74
CA MET A 272 -1.85 16.27 -5.89
C MET A 272 -1.60 17.73 -5.46
N CYS A 273 -0.36 18.09 -5.12
CA CYS A 273 -0.02 19.49 -4.83
C CYS A 273 -0.30 20.40 -6.03
N SER A 274 0.02 19.96 -7.25
CA SER A 274 -0.31 20.75 -8.45
C SER A 274 -1.82 20.90 -8.64
N ALA A 275 -2.60 19.85 -8.46
CA ALA A 275 -4.05 19.94 -8.57
C ALA A 275 -4.66 20.88 -7.52
N VAL A 276 -4.11 20.90 -6.30
CA VAL A 276 -4.49 21.85 -5.25
C VAL A 276 -4.10 23.28 -5.63
N ALA A 277 -2.89 23.49 -6.15
CA ALA A 277 -2.44 24.81 -6.62
C ALA A 277 -3.31 25.36 -7.75
N ASP A 278 -3.67 24.54 -8.73
CA ASP A 278 -4.58 24.90 -9.81
C ASP A 278 -5.98 25.23 -9.28
N ALA A 279 -6.49 24.45 -8.33
CA ALA A 279 -7.78 24.71 -7.69
C ALA A 279 -7.77 26.02 -6.89
N VAL A 280 -6.69 26.33 -6.18
CA VAL A 280 -6.48 27.60 -5.47
C VAL A 280 -6.49 28.77 -6.45
N GLN A 281 -5.76 28.66 -7.56
CA GLN A 281 -5.72 29.69 -8.60
C GLN A 281 -7.10 29.96 -9.21
N LYS A 282 -7.86 28.89 -9.52
CA LYS A 282 -9.22 28.99 -10.08
C LYS A 282 -10.26 29.52 -9.09
N THR A 283 -9.98 29.43 -7.78
CA THR A 283 -10.90 29.88 -6.72
C THR A 283 -10.83 31.39 -6.50
N GLY A 284 -9.68 32.01 -6.74
CA GLY A 284 -9.49 33.46 -6.61
C GLY A 284 -9.32 33.94 -5.17
N ALA A 285 -9.13 35.26 -5.03
CA ALA A 285 -8.78 35.89 -3.76
C ALA A 285 -9.86 35.69 -2.67
N GLY A 286 -9.45 35.24 -1.49
CA GLY A 286 -10.32 35.05 -0.32
C GLY A 286 -11.23 33.83 -0.35
N GLY A 287 -11.13 32.98 -1.39
CA GLY A 287 -11.88 31.73 -1.43
C GLY A 287 -11.25 30.60 -0.61
N CYS A 288 -11.92 29.45 -0.57
CA CYS A 288 -11.49 28.27 0.17
C CYS A 288 -11.46 27.04 -0.75
N VAL A 289 -10.37 26.29 -0.69
CA VAL A 289 -10.21 24.97 -1.31
C VAL A 289 -10.03 23.94 -0.20
N VAL A 290 -10.71 22.81 -0.32
CA VAL A 290 -10.49 21.66 0.58
C VAL A 290 -9.88 20.53 -0.23
N ALA A 291 -8.79 19.95 0.26
CA ALA A 291 -8.16 18.77 -0.33
C ALA A 291 -8.36 17.59 0.62
N VAL A 292 -8.86 16.46 0.10
CA VAL A 292 -9.10 15.22 0.85
C VAL A 292 -8.29 14.12 0.21
N VAL A 293 -7.26 13.66 0.93
CA VAL A 293 -6.31 12.65 0.46
C VAL A 293 -6.17 11.55 1.51
N GLY A 294 -5.62 10.40 1.15
CA GLY A 294 -5.26 9.35 2.10
C GLY A 294 -4.29 9.89 3.16
N ASP A 295 -4.52 9.53 4.43
CA ASP A 295 -3.72 10.03 5.56
C ASP A 295 -2.20 9.87 5.37
N ALA A 296 -1.78 8.79 4.69
CA ALA A 296 -0.38 8.52 4.37
C ALA A 296 0.30 9.62 3.52
N HIS A 297 -0.46 10.45 2.80
CA HIS A 297 0.05 11.50 1.92
C HIS A 297 0.16 12.86 2.61
N VAL A 298 -0.52 13.09 3.73
CA VAL A 298 -0.63 14.44 4.32
C VAL A 298 0.72 15.02 4.68
N ALA A 299 1.56 14.24 5.39
CA ALA A 299 2.88 14.70 5.81
C ALA A 299 3.81 14.99 4.61
N GLY A 300 3.72 14.18 3.55
CA GLY A 300 4.50 14.38 2.33
C GLY A 300 4.07 15.62 1.56
N MET A 301 2.76 15.76 1.31
CA MET A 301 2.19 16.95 0.66
C MET A 301 2.48 18.24 1.43
N GLN A 302 2.35 18.24 2.76
CA GLN A 302 2.67 19.41 3.58
C GLN A 302 4.13 19.85 3.41
N ARG A 303 5.08 18.90 3.46
CA ARG A 303 6.51 19.21 3.25
C ARG A 303 6.78 19.71 1.84
N MET A 304 6.18 19.06 0.83
CA MET A 304 6.36 19.46 -0.57
C MET A 304 5.78 20.84 -0.84
N TRP A 305 4.57 21.13 -0.34
CA TRP A 305 3.92 22.42 -0.48
C TRP A 305 4.77 23.53 0.13
N ALA A 306 5.20 23.36 1.38
CA ALA A 306 5.99 24.36 2.10
C ALA A 306 7.35 24.64 1.44
N SER A 307 7.96 23.64 0.81
CA SER A 307 9.26 23.77 0.14
C SER A 307 9.17 24.17 -1.34
N GLY A 308 8.01 24.05 -1.97
CA GLY A 308 7.82 24.22 -3.41
C GLY A 308 8.46 23.13 -4.28
N GLN A 309 9.01 22.06 -3.68
CA GLN A 309 9.76 21.02 -4.39
C GLN A 309 8.91 20.23 -5.41
N TRP A 310 7.59 20.18 -5.21
CA TRP A 310 6.67 19.49 -6.11
C TRP A 310 6.74 20.03 -7.56
N VAL A 311 7.03 21.32 -7.75
CA VAL A 311 7.16 21.93 -9.08
C VAL A 311 8.33 21.33 -9.87
N GLY A 312 9.47 21.14 -9.20
CA GLY A 312 10.65 20.50 -9.80
C GLY A 312 10.38 19.04 -10.14
N LEU A 313 9.80 18.29 -9.19
CA LEU A 313 9.46 16.88 -9.39
C LEU A 313 8.52 16.65 -10.57
N LEU A 314 7.52 17.52 -10.77
CA LEU A 314 6.62 17.41 -11.91
C LEU A 314 7.32 17.72 -13.23
N SER A 315 8.22 18.71 -13.24
CA SER A 315 9.00 19.04 -14.42
C SER A 315 9.84 17.84 -14.88
N ASP A 316 10.48 17.15 -13.93
CA ASP A 316 11.29 15.96 -14.21
C ASP A 316 10.44 14.73 -14.57
N ALA A 317 9.36 14.48 -13.82
CA ALA A 317 8.50 13.33 -14.01
C ALA A 317 7.73 13.37 -15.34
N LEU A 318 7.24 14.55 -15.74
CA LEU A 318 6.55 14.76 -17.02
C LEU A 318 7.52 14.73 -18.22
N SER A 319 8.80 15.06 -18.01
CA SER A 319 9.82 15.00 -19.06
C SER A 319 10.24 13.58 -19.43
N THR A 320 9.93 12.59 -18.57
CA THR A 320 10.21 11.18 -18.86
C THR A 320 8.96 10.57 -19.50
N PRO A 321 8.91 10.42 -20.84
CA PRO A 321 7.77 9.77 -21.47
C PRO A 321 7.62 8.36 -20.92
N PRO A 322 6.38 7.88 -20.66
CA PRO A 322 6.19 6.47 -20.37
C PRO A 322 6.79 5.68 -21.56
N PRO A 323 7.50 4.57 -21.30
CA PRO A 323 7.96 3.73 -22.39
C PRO A 323 6.76 3.35 -23.25
N PRO A 324 6.93 3.23 -24.59
CA PRO A 324 5.83 2.84 -25.45
C PRO A 324 5.19 1.59 -24.88
N SER A 325 3.87 1.66 -24.60
CA SER A 325 3.10 0.50 -24.21
C SER A 325 3.43 -0.59 -25.21
N VAL A 326 4.01 -1.70 -24.73
CA VAL A 326 4.13 -2.91 -25.55
C VAL A 326 2.70 -3.20 -25.95
N ALA A 327 2.38 -2.91 -27.22
CA ALA A 327 1.00 -2.86 -27.68
C ALA A 327 0.30 -4.10 -27.17
N ALA A 328 -0.71 -3.90 -26.30
CA ALA A 328 -1.50 -5.01 -25.81
C ALA A 328 -1.88 -5.84 -27.02
N ALA A 329 -1.51 -7.12 -27.03
CA ALA A 329 -1.92 -8.02 -28.09
C ALA A 329 -3.42 -7.80 -28.30
N PRO A 330 -3.89 -7.61 -29.55
CA PRO A 330 -5.26 -7.22 -29.83
C PRO A 330 -6.18 -8.15 -29.05
N GLN A 331 -6.99 -7.57 -28.15
CA GLN A 331 -7.93 -8.37 -27.36
C GLN A 331 -8.77 -9.18 -28.35
N PRO A 332 -8.95 -10.49 -28.12
CA PRO A 332 -9.79 -11.31 -28.99
C PRO A 332 -11.15 -10.62 -29.07
N ALA A 333 -11.58 -10.29 -30.29
CA ALA A 333 -12.84 -9.60 -30.54
C ALA A 333 -13.93 -10.35 -29.76
N THR A 334 -14.58 -9.66 -28.82
CA THR A 334 -15.79 -10.16 -28.18
C THR A 334 -16.84 -10.24 -29.28
N THR A 335 -16.97 -11.40 -29.91
CA THR A 335 -18.10 -11.70 -30.77
C THR A 335 -19.32 -11.69 -29.87
N SER A 336 -20.10 -10.61 -29.95
CA SER A 336 -21.46 -10.60 -29.44
C SER A 336 -22.16 -11.87 -29.91
N PRO A 337 -22.81 -12.66 -29.03
CA PRO A 337 -23.59 -13.80 -29.47
C PRO A 337 -24.65 -13.29 -30.46
N PRO A 338 -24.88 -14.00 -31.59
CA PRO A 338 -25.92 -13.62 -32.52
C PRO A 338 -27.26 -13.57 -31.80
N ALA A 339 -27.96 -12.45 -31.94
CA ALA A 339 -29.31 -12.27 -31.44
C ALA A 339 -30.24 -13.26 -32.16
N GLY A 340 -30.67 -14.30 -31.44
CA GLY A 340 -31.73 -15.20 -31.88
C GLY A 340 -31.44 -16.66 -31.60
N PHE A 341 -31.74 -17.13 -30.40
CA PHE A 341 -32.16 -18.51 -30.17
C PHE A 341 -33.35 -18.51 -29.23
N GLN A 342 -34.48 -18.96 -29.78
CA GLN A 342 -35.74 -19.21 -29.09
C GLN A 342 -35.65 -20.50 -28.28
N ASP A 343 -36.50 -20.57 -27.27
CA ASP A 343 -36.75 -21.73 -26.41
C ASP A 343 -36.85 -23.04 -27.21
N VAL A 344 -36.00 -24.01 -26.85
CA VAL A 344 -36.20 -25.42 -27.21
C VAL A 344 -36.03 -26.26 -25.95
N GLU A 345 -36.98 -27.18 -25.84
CA GLU A 345 -37.37 -28.00 -24.70
C GLU A 345 -36.26 -28.87 -24.09
N GLU A 346 -36.45 -29.22 -22.82
CA GLU A 346 -35.70 -30.23 -22.08
C GLU A 346 -35.66 -31.57 -22.83
N GLU A 347 -34.45 -32.07 -23.13
CA GLU A 347 -34.26 -33.48 -23.46
C GLU A 347 -32.98 -34.04 -22.83
N GLU A 348 -33.02 -35.36 -22.60
CA GLU A 348 -32.31 -36.19 -21.63
C GLU A 348 -30.79 -36.06 -21.48
N LYS A 349 -30.33 -36.22 -20.23
CA LYS A 349 -28.93 -36.53 -19.86
C LYS A 349 -28.55 -37.97 -20.24
N PRO A 350 -27.40 -38.20 -20.90
CA PRO A 350 -26.63 -39.42 -20.74
C PRO A 350 -25.46 -39.24 -19.75
N ALA A 351 -25.10 -40.37 -19.12
CA ALA A 351 -24.10 -40.53 -18.07
C ALA A 351 -22.63 -40.33 -18.56
N PRO A 352 -21.64 -40.15 -17.65
CA PRO A 352 -20.29 -39.74 -18.02
C PRO A 352 -19.44 -40.94 -18.46
N GLY A 353 -18.96 -40.90 -19.71
CA GLY A 353 -18.01 -41.85 -20.29
C GLY A 353 -16.70 -41.15 -20.67
N SER A 354 -15.60 -41.75 -20.20
CA SER A 354 -14.18 -41.53 -20.51
C SER A 354 -13.84 -40.77 -21.80
N PHE A 355 -13.04 -39.71 -21.66
CA PHE A 355 -12.28 -39.12 -22.76
C PHE A 355 -10.82 -38.92 -22.33
N PHE A 356 -10.04 -39.99 -22.46
CA PHE A 356 -8.57 -39.96 -22.51
C PHE A 356 -8.18 -40.62 -23.82
N GLN A 357 -7.59 -39.86 -24.74
CA GLN A 357 -6.83 -40.46 -25.83
C GLN A 357 -5.78 -39.48 -26.37
N ASP A 358 -4.53 -39.87 -26.11
CA ASP A 358 -3.40 -39.96 -27.04
C ASP A 358 -3.09 -38.74 -27.92
N VAL A 359 -2.01 -38.04 -27.57
CA VAL A 359 -1.11 -37.44 -28.56
C VAL A 359 0.22 -38.16 -28.47
N GLN A 360 0.57 -38.79 -29.59
CA GLN A 360 1.76 -39.61 -29.80
C GLN A 360 3.05 -38.78 -29.77
N GLU A 361 4.07 -39.39 -29.18
CA GLU A 361 5.48 -39.14 -29.43
C GLU A 361 5.84 -39.56 -30.86
N GLU A 362 6.54 -38.71 -31.61
CA GLU A 362 7.48 -39.15 -32.64
C GLU A 362 8.72 -38.25 -32.69
N GLY A 363 9.89 -38.91 -32.65
CA GLY A 363 10.93 -38.64 -33.65
C GLY A 363 12.06 -37.68 -33.27
N GLY A 364 13.16 -38.24 -32.76
CA GLY A 364 14.41 -37.52 -32.50
C GLY A 364 15.20 -37.06 -33.74
N GLY A 365 16.19 -36.20 -33.50
CA GLY A 365 17.14 -35.76 -34.51
C GLY A 365 18.30 -34.92 -33.96
N SER A 366 19.43 -35.60 -33.72
CA SER A 366 20.83 -35.16 -33.91
C SER A 366 21.32 -33.79 -33.40
N SER A 367 22.29 -33.90 -32.49
CA SER A 367 23.29 -32.90 -32.12
C SER A 367 23.94 -32.15 -33.30
N SER A 368 23.99 -30.82 -33.21
CA SER A 368 25.11 -30.04 -33.74
C SER A 368 25.40 -28.85 -32.82
N SER A 369 26.60 -28.87 -32.24
CA SER A 369 27.18 -27.80 -31.45
C SER A 369 27.82 -26.78 -32.39
N ALA A 370 27.27 -25.57 -32.50
CA ALA A 370 27.98 -24.42 -33.03
C ALA A 370 27.28 -23.10 -32.66
N GLY A 371 27.95 -22.30 -31.84
CA GLY A 371 27.67 -20.87 -31.64
C GLY A 371 26.69 -20.55 -30.50
N ARG A 372 27.20 -20.44 -29.26
CA ARG A 372 26.53 -19.66 -28.20
C ARG A 372 26.43 -18.21 -28.72
N PRO A 373 25.23 -17.66 -28.98
CA PRO A 373 25.10 -16.24 -29.19
C PRO A 373 25.50 -15.53 -27.89
N SER A 374 26.40 -14.56 -28.00
CA SER A 374 26.75 -13.61 -26.94
C SER A 374 25.48 -13.11 -26.25
N ALA A 375 25.31 -13.44 -24.97
CA ALA A 375 24.19 -13.04 -24.13
C ALA A 375 24.15 -11.51 -24.03
N ALA A 376 23.42 -10.88 -24.95
CA ALA A 376 22.87 -9.55 -24.70
C ALA A 376 21.82 -9.75 -23.61
N GLU A 377 22.24 -9.61 -22.34
CA GLU A 377 21.33 -9.59 -21.19
C GLU A 377 20.19 -8.61 -21.46
N LYS A 378 18.98 -9.15 -21.62
CA LYS A 378 17.71 -8.78 -20.93
C LYS A 378 16.50 -9.34 -21.73
N PRO A 379 15.38 -9.70 -21.05
CA PRO A 379 14.90 -9.03 -19.84
C PRO A 379 14.46 -9.96 -18.70
N ASN A 380 14.80 -9.63 -17.46
CA ASN A 380 14.15 -10.18 -16.25
C ASN A 380 12.71 -9.66 -16.10
N ALA A 381 11.93 -9.61 -17.19
CA ALA A 381 10.61 -8.98 -17.21
C ALA A 381 9.61 -9.76 -16.35
N GLY A 382 9.65 -11.09 -16.39
CA GLY A 382 8.83 -11.95 -15.55
C GLY A 382 9.14 -11.77 -14.07
N VAL A 383 10.43 -11.78 -13.69
CA VAL A 383 10.88 -11.54 -12.31
C VAL A 383 10.46 -10.15 -11.83
N LYS A 384 10.73 -9.12 -12.64
CA LYS A 384 10.37 -7.72 -12.33
C LYS A 384 8.86 -7.58 -12.11
N ARG A 385 8.07 -8.18 -12.98
CA ARG A 385 6.61 -8.17 -12.89
C ARG A 385 6.11 -8.86 -11.61
N ALA A 386 6.66 -10.03 -11.28
CA ALA A 386 6.30 -10.76 -10.07
C ALA A 386 6.65 -9.99 -8.80
N LEU A 387 7.84 -9.37 -8.74
CA LEU A 387 8.25 -8.55 -7.60
C LEU A 387 7.37 -7.31 -7.44
N LEU A 388 7.01 -6.63 -8.52
CA LEU A 388 6.09 -5.49 -8.48
C LEU A 388 4.74 -5.91 -7.88
N GLU A 389 4.16 -7.02 -8.34
CA GLU A 389 2.91 -7.56 -7.81
C GLU A 389 3.03 -7.95 -6.33
N CYS A 390 4.11 -8.62 -5.95
CA CYS A 390 4.34 -9.03 -4.56
C CYS A 390 4.57 -7.82 -3.64
N ALA A 391 5.31 -6.81 -4.08
CA ALA A 391 5.49 -5.57 -3.34
C ALA A 391 4.14 -4.87 -3.15
N LEU A 392 3.40 -4.62 -4.24
CA LEU A 392 2.08 -3.96 -4.17
C LEU A 392 1.07 -4.73 -3.33
N ARG A 393 1.13 -6.07 -3.28
CA ARG A 393 0.30 -6.88 -2.38
C ARG A 393 0.51 -6.53 -0.91
N LEU A 394 1.72 -6.10 -0.53
CA LEU A 394 2.01 -5.69 0.84
C LEU A 394 1.57 -4.25 1.15
N TYR A 395 1.48 -3.38 0.13
CA TYR A 395 1.08 -1.97 0.28
C TYR A 395 -0.44 -1.75 0.10
N CYS A 396 -1.05 -2.49 -0.81
CA CYS A 396 -2.33 -2.14 -1.41
C CYS A 396 -3.37 -3.25 -1.24
N ARG A 397 -4.64 -2.88 -1.45
CA ARG A 397 -5.75 -3.83 -1.47
C ARG A 397 -5.77 -4.63 -2.78
N PRO A 398 -6.41 -5.82 -2.81
CA PRO A 398 -6.48 -6.66 -4.00
C PRO A 398 -7.07 -5.97 -5.25
N GLU A 399 -7.97 -5.00 -5.07
CA GLU A 399 -8.59 -4.26 -6.17
C GLU A 399 -7.57 -3.44 -6.95
N VAL A 400 -6.54 -2.90 -6.29
CA VAL A 400 -5.44 -2.18 -6.94
C VAL A 400 -4.58 -3.13 -7.78
N LEU A 401 -4.35 -4.35 -7.29
CA LEU A 401 -3.62 -5.37 -8.04
C LEU A 401 -4.39 -5.81 -9.29
N ALA A 402 -5.70 -6.02 -9.17
CA ALA A 402 -6.56 -6.40 -10.29
C ALA A 402 -6.57 -5.30 -11.37
N ASP A 403 -6.71 -4.04 -10.97
CA ASP A 403 -6.64 -2.88 -11.86
C ASP A 403 -5.28 -2.78 -12.56
N MET A 404 -4.19 -2.98 -11.82
CA MET A 404 -2.84 -3.00 -12.39
C MET A 404 -2.65 -4.12 -13.43
N GLN A 405 -3.19 -5.33 -13.17
CA GLN A 405 -3.14 -6.44 -14.12
C GLN A 405 -3.86 -6.11 -15.43
N VAL A 406 -5.01 -5.44 -15.35
CA VAL A 406 -5.74 -4.97 -16.54
C VAL A 406 -4.90 -3.96 -17.33
N VAL A 407 -4.33 -2.97 -16.65
CA VAL A 407 -3.56 -1.90 -17.31
C VAL A 407 -2.29 -2.42 -17.97
N LEU A 408 -1.52 -3.24 -17.25
CA LEU A 408 -0.18 -3.64 -17.69
C LEU A 408 -0.22 -4.86 -18.62
N GLY A 409 -1.37 -5.52 -18.74
CA GLY A 409 -1.56 -6.65 -19.63
C GLY A 409 -0.90 -7.95 -19.13
N PRO A 410 -0.98 -9.01 -19.95
CA PRO A 410 -0.41 -10.31 -19.59
C PRO A 410 1.13 -10.29 -19.62
N VAL A 411 1.74 -11.16 -18.82
CA VAL A 411 3.19 -11.43 -18.87
C VAL A 411 3.52 -12.10 -20.20
N PRO A 412 4.63 -11.73 -20.88
CA PRO A 412 5.11 -12.45 -22.07
C PRO A 412 5.25 -13.96 -21.81
N GLY A 413 4.89 -14.78 -22.79
CA GLY A 413 4.82 -16.24 -22.60
C GLY A 413 6.17 -16.88 -22.27
N ASP A 414 7.25 -16.36 -22.84
CA ASP A 414 8.64 -16.75 -22.57
C ASP A 414 9.12 -16.34 -21.17
N GLU A 415 8.47 -15.36 -20.54
CA GLU A 415 8.77 -14.85 -19.19
C GLU A 415 7.86 -15.45 -18.12
N MET A 416 6.88 -16.27 -18.51
CA MET A 416 5.83 -16.76 -17.61
C MET A 416 6.36 -17.72 -16.53
N GLU A 417 7.37 -18.53 -16.86
CA GLU A 417 8.00 -19.43 -15.89
C GLU A 417 8.72 -18.64 -14.79
N ALA A 418 9.59 -17.70 -15.18
CA ALA A 418 10.31 -16.83 -14.26
C ALA A 418 9.35 -16.01 -13.38
N TYR A 419 8.28 -15.48 -13.98
CA TYR A 419 7.21 -14.82 -13.26
C TYR A 419 6.56 -15.74 -12.22
N SER A 420 6.12 -16.94 -12.62
CA SER A 420 5.40 -17.86 -11.76
C SER A 420 6.24 -18.31 -10.57
N LEU A 421 7.51 -18.67 -10.82
CA LEU A 421 8.46 -19.11 -9.80
C LEU A 421 8.80 -17.99 -8.82
N THR A 422 9.07 -16.78 -9.33
CA THR A 422 9.34 -15.61 -8.47
C THR A 422 8.11 -15.26 -7.63
N HIS A 423 6.93 -15.24 -8.25
CA HIS A 423 5.68 -14.90 -7.57
C HIS A 423 5.32 -15.92 -6.49
N GLU A 424 5.56 -17.21 -6.73
CA GLU A 424 5.40 -18.25 -5.71
C GLU A 424 6.37 -18.04 -4.54
N LEU A 425 7.66 -17.86 -4.82
CA LEU A 425 8.69 -17.67 -3.80
C LEU A 425 8.38 -16.45 -2.91
N TYR A 426 8.16 -15.28 -3.52
CA TYR A 426 7.86 -14.03 -2.79
C TYR A 426 6.45 -14.01 -2.17
N GLY A 427 5.57 -14.92 -2.59
CA GLY A 427 4.30 -15.17 -1.92
C GLY A 427 4.40 -15.97 -0.62
N THR A 428 5.57 -16.53 -0.30
CA THR A 428 5.72 -17.40 0.88
C THR A 428 6.03 -16.61 2.18
N PRO A 429 5.54 -17.09 3.34
CA PRO A 429 5.95 -16.55 4.64
C PRO A 429 7.46 -16.65 4.90
N ARG A 430 8.10 -17.69 4.35
CA ARG A 430 9.55 -17.88 4.49
C ARG A 430 10.33 -16.78 3.79
N MET A 431 9.88 -16.36 2.61
CA MET A 431 10.53 -15.24 1.93
C MET A 431 10.30 -13.91 2.66
N LEU A 432 9.09 -13.67 3.18
CA LEU A 432 8.81 -12.49 4.02
C LEU A 432 9.72 -12.39 5.24
N MET A 433 10.10 -13.51 5.85
CA MET A 433 11.08 -13.56 6.94
C MET A 433 12.53 -13.47 6.44
N ALA A 434 12.85 -14.09 5.30
CA ALA A 434 14.19 -14.09 4.73
C ALA A 434 14.66 -12.69 4.31
N VAL A 435 13.74 -11.78 3.99
CA VAL A 435 14.07 -10.40 3.61
C VAL A 435 14.30 -9.46 4.81
N LEU A 436 14.03 -9.90 6.04
CA LEU A 436 14.16 -9.06 7.24
C LEU A 436 15.63 -8.84 7.64
N PRO A 437 15.94 -7.69 8.26
CA PRO A 437 17.19 -7.53 9.01
C PRO A 437 17.34 -8.58 10.11
N GLU A 438 18.57 -9.02 10.41
CA GLU A 438 18.86 -10.10 11.36
C GLU A 438 18.32 -9.79 12.77
N GLU A 439 18.44 -8.54 13.20
CA GLU A 439 17.97 -8.08 14.50
C GLU A 439 16.44 -8.13 14.61
N LEU A 440 15.74 -7.83 13.51
CA LEU A 440 14.28 -7.89 13.45
C LEU A 440 13.81 -9.35 13.36
N LEU A 441 14.46 -10.18 12.55
CA LEU A 441 14.15 -11.61 12.46
C LEU A 441 14.27 -12.28 13.84
N THR A 442 15.34 -11.97 14.58
CA THR A 442 15.55 -12.48 15.95
C THR A 442 14.37 -12.12 16.88
N GLN A 443 13.81 -10.92 16.74
CA GLN A 443 12.65 -10.49 17.52
C GLN A 443 11.36 -11.19 17.08
N VAL A 444 11.11 -11.25 15.77
CA VAL A 444 9.93 -11.93 15.18
C VAL A 444 9.89 -13.39 15.60
N CYS A 445 11.05 -14.03 15.62
CA CYS A 445 11.18 -15.47 15.81
C CYS A 445 11.65 -15.85 17.22
N CYS A 446 11.53 -14.92 18.19
CA CYS A 446 11.97 -15.18 19.56
C CYS A 446 11.26 -16.43 20.13
N GLY A 447 12.03 -17.33 20.74
CA GLY A 447 11.51 -18.58 21.31
C GLY A 447 11.54 -19.79 20.40
N LEU A 448 11.97 -19.65 19.14
CA LEU A 448 12.32 -20.80 18.30
C LEU A 448 13.74 -21.28 18.65
N ASN A 449 13.90 -22.58 18.90
CA ASN A 449 15.21 -23.20 19.19
C ASN A 449 15.99 -23.52 17.91
N THR A 450 15.91 -22.64 16.91
CA THR A 450 16.52 -22.82 15.60
C THR A 450 17.14 -21.51 15.16
N ASP A 451 18.35 -21.58 14.60
CA ASP A 451 18.95 -20.45 13.90
C ASP A 451 18.23 -20.25 12.56
N LEU A 452 17.16 -19.44 12.60
CA LEU A 452 16.40 -19.10 11.40
C LEU A 452 17.17 -18.23 10.43
N TRP A 453 18.17 -17.48 10.90
CA TRP A 453 19.04 -16.74 10.00
C TRP A 453 19.76 -17.74 9.10
N ALA A 454 20.52 -18.69 9.67
CA ALA A 454 21.20 -19.71 8.89
C ALA A 454 20.24 -20.55 8.02
N LEU A 455 19.07 -20.92 8.56
CA LEU A 455 18.09 -21.71 7.82
C LEU A 455 17.56 -21.01 6.56
N LEU A 456 17.38 -19.68 6.60
CA LEU A 456 16.86 -18.88 5.50
C LEU A 456 17.96 -18.38 4.54
N ALA A 457 19.23 -18.74 4.76
CA ALA A 457 20.35 -18.31 3.92
C ALA A 457 20.17 -18.66 2.42
N PRO A 458 19.66 -19.86 2.03
CA PRO A 458 19.42 -20.17 0.61
C PRO A 458 18.43 -19.19 -0.04
N LEU A 459 17.34 -18.83 0.63
CA LEU A 459 16.37 -17.88 0.10
C LEU A 459 16.95 -16.46 -0.01
N ARG A 460 17.80 -16.07 0.94
CA ARG A 460 18.53 -14.79 0.86
C ARG A 460 19.49 -14.76 -0.32
N ALA A 461 20.13 -15.87 -0.67
CA ALA A 461 21.00 -15.96 -1.84
C ALA A 461 20.24 -15.80 -3.17
N LEU A 462 18.93 -16.11 -3.20
CA LEU A 462 18.09 -15.89 -4.39
C LEU A 462 17.69 -14.43 -4.60
N ARG A 463 17.88 -13.56 -3.61
CA ARG A 463 17.44 -12.16 -3.67
C ARG A 463 18.22 -11.36 -4.71
N PRO A 464 17.53 -10.61 -5.59
CA PRO A 464 18.17 -9.69 -6.53
C PRO A 464 19.12 -8.71 -5.85
N VAL A 465 18.77 -8.15 -4.69
CA VAL A 465 19.65 -7.22 -3.96
C VAL A 465 20.98 -7.87 -3.53
N ASN A 466 21.03 -9.20 -3.44
CA ASN A 466 22.22 -9.99 -3.12
C ASN A 466 22.92 -10.57 -4.36
N GLY A 467 22.53 -10.13 -5.57
CA GLY A 467 23.03 -10.67 -6.84
C GLY A 467 22.39 -12.01 -7.25
N GLY A 468 21.32 -12.41 -6.57
CA GLY A 468 20.55 -13.61 -6.91
C GLY A 468 19.60 -13.41 -8.10
N PRO A 469 19.15 -14.50 -8.73
CA PRO A 469 18.27 -14.45 -9.92
C PRO A 469 16.82 -14.04 -9.64
N GLY A 470 16.39 -13.96 -8.37
CA GLY A 470 14.99 -13.75 -7.97
C GLY A 470 14.19 -15.04 -7.79
N PHE A 471 14.63 -16.15 -8.38
CA PHE A 471 14.01 -17.47 -8.22
C PHE A 471 15.02 -18.59 -8.52
N ASP A 472 14.77 -19.78 -7.99
CA ASP A 472 15.48 -21.00 -8.39
C ASP A 472 14.51 -22.18 -8.33
N THR A 473 14.48 -22.99 -9.39
CA THR A 473 13.53 -24.10 -9.51
C THR A 473 13.79 -25.17 -8.45
N GLU A 474 15.06 -25.48 -8.16
CA GLU A 474 15.40 -26.51 -7.18
C GLU A 474 15.00 -26.09 -5.76
N GLU A 475 15.31 -24.85 -5.37
CA GLU A 475 14.92 -24.29 -4.08
C GLU A 475 13.39 -24.20 -3.92
N ILE A 476 12.66 -23.81 -4.97
CA ILE A 476 11.19 -23.81 -4.93
C ILE A 476 10.64 -25.24 -4.78
N MET A 477 11.23 -26.24 -5.45
CA MET A 477 10.82 -27.64 -5.24
C MET A 477 11.10 -28.11 -3.82
N LYS A 478 12.24 -27.72 -3.22
CA LYS A 478 12.53 -27.98 -1.79
C LYS A 478 11.47 -27.33 -0.89
N LEU A 479 11.10 -26.07 -1.15
CA LEU A 479 10.06 -25.37 -0.40
C LEU A 479 8.70 -26.08 -0.50
N ARG A 480 8.32 -26.54 -1.70
CA ARG A 480 7.09 -27.33 -1.92
C ARG A 480 7.14 -28.63 -1.13
N MET A 481 8.26 -29.36 -1.17
CA MET A 481 8.44 -30.61 -0.42
C MET A 481 8.34 -30.42 1.10
N LEU A 482 8.89 -29.32 1.63
CA LEU A 482 8.83 -29.02 3.06
C LEU A 482 7.40 -28.78 3.56
N ASN A 483 6.51 -28.23 2.73
CA ASN A 483 5.11 -28.06 3.10
C ASN A 483 4.37 -29.41 3.24
N TYR A 484 4.81 -30.48 2.57
CA TYR A 484 4.23 -31.82 2.74
C TYR A 484 4.68 -32.53 4.02
N GLN A 485 5.79 -32.10 4.62
CA GLN A 485 6.32 -32.71 5.85
C GLN A 485 5.76 -32.07 7.13
N LEU A 486 5.06 -30.94 7.01
CA LEU A 486 4.46 -30.20 8.12
C LEU A 486 2.93 -30.38 8.20
N ASN A 487 2.33 -31.10 7.24
CA ASN A 487 0.96 -31.59 7.28
C ASN A 487 0.95 -33.05 7.74
#